data_AF-A0A804PJW5-F1
#
_entry.id   AF-A0A804PJW5-F1
#
_cell.length_a   1.000
_cell.length_b   1.000
_cell.length_c   1.000
_cell.angle_alpha   90.00
_cell.angle_beta   90.00
_cell.angle_gamma   90.00
#
_symmetry.space_group_name_H-M   'P 1'
#
loop_
_entity.id
_entity.type
_entity.pdbx_description
1 polymer ?
#
loop_
_entity_poly.entity_id
_entity_poly.type
_entity_poly.pdbx_seq_one_letter_code
_entity_poly.pdbx_strand_id
1 'polypeptide(L)'
;MIARAEDAEKLNRKLHVDLTTAQARVAALESREVIAVEALKQAKDEHVQKLMDAYLVTHNQCRALQIQEPASSNPEELKTPKFLKAMDKQEHPESSQDPPLEMFEPLTMKKIPAPSLEVKEEAASTPPPPPPSEELQEPVPLEEEFDPVLPSQSPPEEVINISSLLTHPGDISD
;
A
#
# COMPACT_ATOMS: atom_id res chain seq x y z
N MET A 1 -60.75 -26.67 0.80
CA MET A 1 -59.49 -27.07 1.47
C MET A 1 -58.33 -27.18 0.49
N ILE A 2 -58.52 -27.83 -0.67
CA ILE A 2 -57.47 -28.04 -1.70
C ILE A 2 -56.82 -26.74 -2.19
N ALA A 3 -57.62 -25.75 -2.62
CA ALA A 3 -57.08 -24.47 -3.11
C ALA A 3 -56.13 -23.75 -2.12
N ARG A 4 -56.45 -23.80 -0.81
CA ARG A 4 -55.59 -23.22 0.25
C ARG A 4 -54.24 -23.94 0.36
N ALA A 5 -54.22 -25.25 0.14
CA ALA A 5 -52.99 -26.04 0.18
C ALA A 5 -52.09 -25.73 -1.03
N GLU A 6 -52.67 -25.58 -2.22
CA GLU A 6 -51.93 -25.20 -3.43
C GLU A 6 -51.28 -23.81 -3.31
N ASP A 7 -51.99 -22.83 -2.75
CA ASP A 7 -51.44 -21.49 -2.54
C ASP A 7 -50.31 -21.47 -1.50
N ALA A 8 -50.43 -22.27 -0.44
CA ALA A 8 -49.36 -22.44 0.55
C ALA A 8 -48.12 -23.09 -0.08
N GLU A 9 -48.31 -24.07 -0.97
CA GLU A 9 -47.20 -24.73 -1.68
C GLU A 9 -46.49 -23.76 -2.65
N LYS A 10 -47.24 -22.94 -3.39
CA LYS A 10 -46.68 -21.88 -4.24
C LYS A 10 -45.87 -20.87 -3.42
N LEU A 11 -46.39 -20.44 -2.27
CA LEU A 11 -45.67 -19.55 -1.37
C LEU A 11 -44.38 -20.20 -0.85
N ASN A 12 -44.42 -21.48 -0.48
CA ASN A 12 -43.24 -22.21 0.01
C ASN A 12 -42.14 -22.28 -1.05
N ARG A 13 -42.50 -22.60 -2.30
CA ARG A 13 -41.57 -22.56 -3.44
C ARG A 13 -40.98 -21.17 -3.65
N LYS A 14 -41.81 -20.12 -3.60
CA LYS A 14 -41.34 -18.74 -3.73
C LYS A 14 -40.34 -18.37 -2.63
N LEU A 15 -40.67 -18.67 -1.36
CA LEU A 15 -39.80 -18.41 -0.23
C LEU A 15 -38.46 -19.15 -0.34
N HIS A 16 -38.46 -20.38 -0.86
CA HIS A 16 -37.23 -21.12 -1.09
C HIS A 16 -36.33 -20.45 -2.14
N VAL A 17 -36.92 -19.98 -3.25
CA VAL A 17 -36.20 -19.22 -4.29
C VAL A 17 -35.66 -17.90 -3.73
N ASP A 18 -36.48 -17.16 -2.98
CA ASP A 18 -36.08 -15.89 -2.37
C ASP A 18 -34.95 -16.08 -1.36
N LEU A 19 -35.03 -17.12 -0.52
CA LEU A 19 -33.99 -17.49 0.45
C LEU A 19 -32.68 -17.85 -0.26
N THR A 20 -32.75 -18.68 -1.30
CA THR A 20 -31.56 -19.09 -2.07
C THR A 20 -30.91 -17.88 -2.75
N THR A 21 -31.72 -16.98 -3.29
CA THR A 21 -31.25 -15.73 -3.91
C THR A 21 -30.59 -14.81 -2.88
N ALA A 22 -31.18 -14.68 -1.70
CA ALA A 22 -30.61 -13.90 -0.61
C ALA A 22 -29.27 -14.47 -0.15
N GLN A 23 -29.18 -15.80 0.02
CA GLN A 23 -27.94 -16.49 0.38
C GLN A 23 -26.84 -16.27 -0.67
N ALA A 24 -27.17 -16.39 -1.96
CA ALA A 24 -26.20 -16.13 -3.04
C ALA A 24 -25.71 -14.67 -3.04
N ARG A 25 -26.61 -13.70 -2.76
CA ARG A 25 -26.23 -12.28 -2.64
C ARG A 25 -25.32 -12.03 -1.45
N VAL A 26 -25.59 -12.66 -0.30
CA VAL A 26 -24.74 -12.55 0.89
C VAL A 26 -23.35 -13.10 0.59
N ALA A 27 -23.24 -14.32 0.05
CA ALA A 27 -21.95 -14.91 -0.31
C ALA A 27 -21.16 -14.06 -1.32
N ALA A 28 -21.84 -13.47 -2.31
CA ALA A 28 -21.20 -12.57 -3.27
C ALA A 28 -20.70 -11.27 -2.61
N LEU A 29 -21.46 -10.70 -1.67
CA LEU A 29 -21.05 -9.50 -0.93
C LEU A 29 -19.88 -9.79 0.02
N GLU A 30 -19.92 -10.92 0.73
CA GLU A 30 -18.84 -11.38 1.61
C GLU A 30 -17.54 -11.57 0.81
N SER A 31 -17.61 -12.26 -0.33
CA SER A 31 -16.45 -12.42 -1.21
C SER A 31 -15.92 -11.07 -1.72
N ARG A 32 -16.80 -10.14 -2.11
CA ARG A 32 -16.39 -8.80 -2.56
C ARG A 32 -15.70 -8.00 -1.44
N GLU A 33 -16.21 -8.11 -0.21
CA GLU A 33 -15.61 -7.45 0.95
C GLU A 33 -14.19 -7.96 1.21
N VAL A 34 -13.98 -9.29 1.17
CA VAL A 34 -12.65 -9.89 1.32
C VAL A 34 -11.67 -9.35 0.28
N ILE A 35 -12.06 -9.30 -1.00
CA ILE A 35 -11.22 -8.77 -2.08
C ILE A 35 -10.88 -7.29 -1.84
N ALA A 36 -11.85 -6.49 -1.41
CA ALA A 36 -11.62 -5.06 -1.16
C ALA A 36 -10.68 -4.82 0.03
N VAL A 37 -10.81 -5.60 1.11
CA VAL A 37 -9.94 -5.54 2.29
C VAL A 37 -8.51 -5.95 1.93
N GLU A 38 -8.35 -7.01 1.14
CA GLU A 38 -7.04 -7.46 0.68
C GLU A 38 -6.37 -6.43 -0.24
N ALA A 39 -7.10 -5.88 -1.21
CA ALA A 39 -6.60 -4.83 -2.10
C ALA A 39 -6.16 -3.57 -1.33
N LEU A 40 -6.92 -3.17 -0.31
CA LEU A 40 -6.56 -2.05 0.56
C LEU A 40 -5.29 -2.35 1.37
N LYS A 41 -5.17 -3.57 1.91
CA LYS A 41 -3.97 -4.00 2.61
C LYS A 41 -2.76 -3.93 1.69
N GLN A 42 -2.86 -4.50 0.49
CA GLN A 42 -1.81 -4.46 -0.51
C GLN A 42 -1.41 -3.03 -0.88
N ALA A 43 -2.38 -2.15 -1.16
CA ALA A 43 -2.11 -0.76 -1.50
C ALA A 43 -1.36 -0.02 -0.38
N LYS A 44 -1.67 -0.32 0.90
CA LYS A 44 -0.95 0.23 2.05
C LYS A 44 0.48 -0.30 2.13
N ASP A 45 0.67 -1.60 1.95
CA ASP A 45 1.98 -2.23 1.96
C ASP A 45 2.87 -1.67 0.82
N GLU A 46 2.31 -1.51 -0.38
CA GLU A 46 2.98 -0.86 -1.53
C GLU A 46 3.33 0.60 -1.25
N HIS A 47 2.44 1.36 -0.60
CA HIS A 47 2.71 2.74 -0.24
C HIS A 47 3.85 2.86 0.77
N VAL A 48 3.88 1.98 1.79
CA VAL A 48 4.97 1.90 2.76
C VAL A 48 6.29 1.55 2.07
N GLN A 49 6.27 0.58 1.15
CA GLN A 49 7.45 0.20 0.38
C GLN A 49 8.00 1.37 -0.45
N LYS A 50 7.13 2.07 -1.20
CA LYS A 50 7.51 3.26 -1.97
C LYS A 50 8.11 4.36 -1.09
N LEU A 51 7.56 4.56 0.12
CA LEU A 51 8.09 5.54 1.07
C LEU A 51 9.47 5.14 1.59
N MET A 52 9.68 3.86 1.89
CA MET A 52 10.98 3.32 2.30
C MET A 52 12.03 3.50 1.19
N ASP A 53 11.67 3.17 -0.05
CA ASP A 53 12.56 3.30 -1.21
C ASP A 53 12.93 4.76 -1.46
N ALA A 54 11.94 5.66 -1.44
CA ALA A 54 12.16 7.10 -1.58
C ALA A 54 13.06 7.66 -0.47
N TYR A 55 12.84 7.23 0.78
CA TYR A 55 13.69 7.61 1.91
C TYR A 55 15.13 7.14 1.71
N LEU A 56 15.34 5.87 1.34
CA LEU A 56 16.66 5.30 1.14
C LEU A 56 17.42 6.01 0.02
N VAL A 57 16.75 6.28 -1.12
CA VAL A 57 17.33 7.03 -2.24
C VAL A 57 17.76 8.43 -1.79
N THR A 58 16.88 9.16 -1.10
CA THR A 58 17.15 10.53 -0.63
C THR A 58 18.28 10.54 0.40
N HIS A 59 18.27 9.59 1.35
CA HIS A 59 19.29 9.48 2.39
C HIS A 59 20.68 9.18 1.78
N ASN A 60 20.76 8.24 0.84
CA ASN A 60 22.00 7.89 0.18
C ASN A 60 22.52 9.02 -0.73
N GLN A 61 21.63 9.74 -1.42
CA GLN A 61 22.02 10.91 -2.21
C GLN A 61 22.61 12.01 -1.32
N CYS A 62 21.96 12.31 -0.18
CA CYS A 62 22.47 13.28 0.79
C CYS A 62 23.85 12.87 1.32
N ARG A 63 24.03 11.58 1.65
CA ARG A 63 25.30 11.03 2.09
C ARG A 63 26.39 11.15 1.01
N ALA A 64 26.07 10.83 -0.24
CA ALA A 64 27.01 10.91 -1.36
C ALA A 64 27.46 12.36 -1.66
N LEU A 65 26.59 13.35 -1.46
CA LEU A 65 26.94 14.77 -1.61
C LEU A 65 27.84 15.25 -0.47
N GLN A 66 27.59 14.82 0.76
CA GLN A 66 28.42 15.18 1.92
C GLN A 66 29.84 14.61 1.82
N ILE A 67 30.01 13.39 1.29
CA ILE A 67 31.35 12.79 1.11
C ILE A 67 32.17 13.56 0.06
N GLN A 68 31.53 14.21 -0.90
CA GLN A 68 32.19 14.99 -1.93
C GLN A 68 32.49 16.43 -1.50
N GLU A 69 31.88 16.93 -0.42
CA GLU A 69 32.17 18.28 0.07
C GLU A 69 33.60 18.33 0.60
N PRO A 70 34.54 18.97 -0.11
CA PRO A 70 35.90 19.11 0.38
C PRO A 70 35.83 19.95 1.65
N ALA A 71 36.57 19.56 2.68
CA ALA A 71 36.66 20.23 3.98
C ALA A 71 37.24 21.67 3.93
N SER A 72 37.18 22.36 2.79
CA SER A 72 37.74 23.70 2.58
C SER A 72 36.70 24.83 2.63
N SER A 73 35.45 24.57 3.02
CA SER A 73 34.42 25.62 3.13
C SER A 73 34.15 25.96 4.60
N ASN A 74 34.37 27.22 4.94
CA ASN A 74 34.20 27.81 6.28
C ASN A 74 32.81 27.46 6.88
N PRO A 75 32.71 27.04 8.15
CA PRO A 75 31.47 26.53 8.76
C PRO A 75 30.37 27.57 9.00
N GLU A 76 30.56 28.84 8.64
CA GLU A 76 29.55 29.88 8.91
C GLU A 76 28.46 30.01 7.83
N GLU A 77 28.58 29.33 6.69
CA GLU A 77 27.51 29.31 5.68
C GLU A 77 26.87 27.93 5.50
N LEU A 78 26.60 27.25 6.62
CA LEU A 78 25.71 26.08 6.65
C LEU A 78 24.23 26.51 6.47
N LYS A 79 23.93 27.24 5.40
CA LYS A 79 22.56 27.54 4.97
C LYS A 79 22.00 26.28 4.32
N THR A 80 21.22 25.56 5.10
CA THR A 80 20.16 24.61 4.75
C THR A 80 20.19 24.13 3.28
N PRO A 81 20.44 22.82 3.03
CA PRO A 81 20.64 22.33 1.69
C PRO A 81 19.40 22.61 0.83
N LYS A 82 19.61 23.34 -0.27
CA LYS A 82 18.59 23.97 -1.11
C LYS A 82 17.56 22.99 -1.68
N PHE A 83 17.82 21.69 -1.67
CA PHE A 83 16.85 20.69 -2.14
C PHE A 83 15.60 20.63 -1.24
N LEU A 84 15.72 20.86 0.08
CA LEU A 84 14.53 20.92 0.96
C LEU A 84 13.65 22.13 0.63
N LYS A 85 14.23 23.21 0.10
CA LYS A 85 13.47 24.41 -0.28
C LYS A 85 12.76 24.28 -1.63
N ALA A 86 13.05 23.25 -2.42
CA ALA A 86 12.40 23.06 -3.71
C ALA A 86 10.93 22.60 -3.59
N MET A 87 10.52 22.01 -2.47
CA MET A 87 9.14 21.52 -2.26
C MET A 87 8.21 22.54 -1.58
N ASP A 88 8.71 23.73 -1.24
CA ASP A 88 7.91 24.78 -0.55
C ASP A 88 7.25 25.79 -1.53
N LYS A 89 7.08 25.41 -2.80
CA LYS A 89 6.37 26.22 -3.80
C LYS A 89 5.07 25.56 -4.25
N GLN A 90 4.27 25.11 -3.29
CA GLN A 90 2.83 25.14 -3.49
C GLN A 90 2.24 26.08 -2.44
N GLU A 91 1.99 27.31 -2.90
CA GLU A 91 1.09 28.27 -2.28
C GLU A 91 -0.18 27.55 -1.82
N HIS A 92 -0.27 27.23 -0.54
CA HIS A 92 -1.55 27.41 0.11
C HIS A 92 -1.62 28.89 0.44
N PRO A 93 -2.45 29.69 -0.28
CA PRO A 93 -2.70 31.06 0.14
C PRO A 93 -3.12 31.01 1.59
N GLU A 94 -2.41 31.74 2.43
CA GLU A 94 -2.64 31.86 3.86
C GLU A 94 -4.09 32.28 4.10
N SER A 95 -4.97 31.30 4.26
CA SER A 95 -6.22 31.48 4.98
C SER A 95 -5.84 31.58 6.46
N SER A 96 -5.20 32.69 6.81
CA SER A 96 -4.73 33.04 8.16
C SER A 96 -5.85 33.64 9.01
N GLN A 97 -7.09 33.18 8.81
CA GLN A 97 -8.22 33.54 9.65
C GLN A 97 -9.03 32.30 10.02
N ASP A 98 -8.36 31.30 10.58
CA ASP A 98 -9.03 30.46 11.57
C ASP A 98 -8.19 30.52 12.87
N PRO A 99 -8.83 30.84 14.01
CA PRO A 99 -8.13 31.01 15.28
C PRO A 99 -7.44 29.71 15.68
N PRO A 100 -6.34 29.80 16.46
CA PRO A 100 -5.59 28.63 16.88
C PRO A 100 -6.55 27.64 17.53
N LEU A 101 -6.58 26.42 17.01
CA LEU A 101 -7.28 25.28 17.62
C LEU A 101 -6.59 25.02 18.96
N GLU A 102 -6.97 25.80 19.97
CA GLU A 102 -6.63 25.61 21.37
C GLU A 102 -7.06 24.19 21.71
N MET A 103 -6.06 23.32 21.71
CA MET A 103 -6.00 22.05 22.43
C MET A 103 -7.38 21.44 22.61
N PHE A 104 -7.84 20.72 21.59
CA PHE A 104 -8.83 19.67 21.83
C PHE A 104 -8.27 18.79 22.94
N GLU A 105 -8.75 19.02 24.17
CA GLU A 105 -8.42 18.18 25.31
C GLU A 105 -8.67 16.74 24.89
N PRO A 106 -7.72 15.82 25.13
CA PRO A 106 -7.83 14.45 24.66
C PRO A 106 -9.12 13.87 25.23
N LEU A 107 -10.10 13.72 24.32
CA LEU A 107 -11.45 13.27 24.60
C LEU A 107 -11.35 12.10 25.55
N THR A 108 -11.79 12.31 26.79
CA THR A 108 -11.68 11.37 27.90
C THR A 108 -12.07 9.99 27.42
N MET A 109 -11.08 9.17 27.04
CA MET A 109 -11.34 7.83 26.56
C MET A 109 -11.85 7.08 27.77
N LYS A 110 -13.17 6.90 27.81
CA LYS A 110 -13.84 5.93 28.67
C LYS A 110 -13.09 4.63 28.46
N LYS A 111 -12.22 4.30 29.40
CA LYS A 111 -11.43 3.08 29.44
C LYS A 111 -12.46 1.96 29.56
N ILE A 112 -12.84 1.36 28.43
CA ILE A 112 -13.68 0.17 28.42
C ILE A 112 -12.83 -0.89 29.14
N PRO A 113 -13.26 -1.40 30.31
CA PRO A 113 -12.50 -2.41 31.01
C PRO A 113 -12.40 -3.65 30.11
N ALA A 114 -11.19 -4.12 29.87
CA ALA A 114 -10.96 -5.37 29.16
C ALA A 114 -11.66 -6.52 29.92
N PRO A 115 -12.38 -7.43 29.23
CA PRO A 115 -12.97 -8.58 29.90
C PRO A 115 -11.83 -9.50 30.31
N SER A 116 -11.68 -9.72 31.62
CA SER A 116 -10.84 -10.78 32.16
C SER A 116 -11.36 -12.11 31.61
N LEU A 117 -10.66 -12.62 30.59
CA LEU A 117 -10.93 -13.90 29.97
C LEU A 117 -10.50 -14.98 30.97
N GLU A 118 -11.45 -15.41 31.79
CA GLU A 118 -11.35 -16.65 32.56
C GLU A 118 -11.38 -17.82 31.56
N VAL A 119 -10.25 -18.06 30.87
CA VAL A 119 -10.03 -19.33 30.18
C VAL A 119 -9.95 -20.35 31.32
N LYS A 120 -11.08 -21.03 31.54
CA LYS A 120 -11.08 -22.35 32.17
C LYS A 120 -10.13 -23.21 31.36
N GLU A 121 -8.94 -23.36 31.91
CA GLU A 121 -7.93 -24.33 31.51
C GLU A 121 -8.50 -25.72 31.83
N GLU A 122 -9.47 -26.17 31.03
CA GLU A 122 -9.99 -27.51 31.12
C GLU A 122 -8.99 -28.44 30.44
N ALA A 123 -8.26 -29.17 31.29
CA ALA A 123 -7.27 -30.16 30.97
C ALA A 123 -7.81 -31.23 29.99
N ALA A 124 -7.65 -30.99 28.69
CA ALA A 124 -7.55 -32.05 27.69
C ALA A 124 -6.07 -32.32 27.47
N SER A 125 -5.55 -33.17 28.36
CA SER A 125 -4.25 -33.81 28.33
C SER A 125 -3.92 -34.41 26.95
N THR A 126 -3.30 -33.65 26.06
CA THR A 126 -2.52 -34.21 24.95
C THR A 126 -1.37 -33.25 24.64
N PRO A 127 -0.10 -33.63 24.91
CA PRO A 127 1.03 -32.81 24.50
C PRO A 127 0.99 -32.65 22.97
N PRO A 128 1.25 -31.44 22.43
CA PRO A 128 1.31 -31.27 20.99
C PRO A 128 2.42 -32.17 20.42
N PRO A 129 2.21 -32.78 19.23
CA PRO A 129 3.22 -33.63 18.61
C PRO A 129 4.50 -32.83 18.34
N PRO A 130 5.69 -33.46 18.42
CA PRO A 130 6.94 -32.80 18.07
C PRO A 130 6.88 -32.34 16.60
N PRO A 131 7.48 -31.17 16.27
CA PRO A 131 7.53 -30.70 14.89
C PRO A 131 8.28 -31.72 14.02
N PRO A 132 7.95 -31.79 12.70
CA PRO A 132 8.62 -32.69 11.78
C PRO A 132 10.13 -32.41 11.80
N SER A 133 10.90 -33.42 12.17
CA SER A 133 12.36 -33.41 12.10
C SER A 133 12.76 -33.96 10.74
N GLU A 134 12.50 -33.20 9.67
CA GLU A 134 13.11 -33.52 8.37
C GLU A 134 14.45 -32.78 8.30
N GLU A 135 15.46 -33.54 8.71
CA GLU A 135 16.87 -33.31 8.41
C GLU A 135 17.03 -32.73 7.01
N LEU A 136 17.53 -31.50 6.97
CA LEU A 136 18.50 -30.99 6.02
C LEU A 136 18.69 -31.92 4.80
N GLN A 137 17.78 -31.84 3.84
CA GLN A 137 18.14 -32.22 2.48
C GLN A 137 19.23 -31.24 2.08
N GLU A 138 20.48 -31.75 2.14
CA GLU A 138 21.68 -31.05 1.74
C GLU A 138 21.45 -30.47 0.34
N PRO A 139 21.55 -29.14 0.17
CA PRO A 139 21.21 -28.50 -1.09
C PRO A 139 22.16 -29.02 -2.16
N VAL A 140 21.63 -29.79 -3.11
CA VAL A 140 22.37 -30.18 -4.31
C VAL A 140 22.89 -28.89 -4.95
N PRO A 141 24.21 -28.71 -5.13
CA PRO A 141 24.75 -27.59 -5.86
C PRO A 141 24.31 -27.75 -7.32
N LEU A 142 23.18 -27.15 -7.68
CA LEU A 142 22.83 -26.96 -9.07
C LEU A 142 23.78 -25.90 -9.60
N GLU A 143 24.94 -26.35 -10.07
CA GLU A 143 25.79 -25.66 -11.02
C GLU A 143 25.01 -25.61 -12.35
N GLU A 144 23.88 -24.90 -12.37
CA GLU A 144 23.20 -24.54 -13.60
C GLU A 144 23.96 -23.33 -14.15
N GLU A 145 24.87 -23.62 -15.07
CA GLU A 145 25.61 -22.63 -15.85
C GLU A 145 24.60 -21.81 -16.65
N PHE A 146 24.10 -20.73 -16.03
CA PHE A 146 23.32 -19.72 -16.70
C PHE A 146 24.25 -19.01 -17.68
N ASP A 147 24.23 -19.45 -18.93
CA ASP A 147 24.82 -18.70 -20.02
C ASP A 147 24.10 -17.34 -20.06
N PRO A 148 24.80 -16.21 -19.87
CA PRO A 148 24.19 -14.91 -19.92
C PRO A 148 23.78 -14.66 -21.36
N VAL A 149 22.56 -15.06 -21.72
CA VAL A 149 21.88 -14.54 -22.90
C VAL A 149 21.66 -13.07 -22.60
N LEU A 150 22.67 -12.26 -22.95
CA LEU A 150 22.63 -10.82 -22.76
C LEU A 150 21.34 -10.31 -23.38
N PRO A 151 20.56 -9.50 -22.68
CA PRO A 151 19.33 -8.94 -23.22
C PRO A 151 19.67 -8.24 -24.53
N SER A 152 19.11 -8.77 -25.63
CA SER A 152 19.19 -8.18 -26.96
C SER A 152 18.90 -6.69 -26.83
N GLN A 153 19.90 -5.86 -27.15
CA GLN A 153 19.81 -4.41 -27.04
C GLN A 153 18.51 -3.93 -27.72
N SER A 154 17.59 -3.39 -26.93
CA SER A 154 16.42 -2.69 -27.42
C SER A 154 16.88 -1.61 -28.41
N PRO A 155 16.16 -1.36 -29.52
CA PRO A 155 16.48 -0.25 -30.40
C PRO A 155 16.58 1.05 -29.61
N PRO A 156 17.57 1.92 -29.88
CA PRO A 156 17.76 3.15 -29.12
C PRO A 156 16.48 3.97 -29.16
N GLU A 157 15.96 4.32 -27.99
CA GLU A 157 14.78 5.17 -27.86
C GLU A 157 15.02 6.48 -28.62
N GLU A 158 14.13 6.77 -29.56
CA GLU A 158 14.14 7.99 -30.34
C GLU A 158 13.91 9.17 -29.38
N VAL A 159 15.01 9.79 -28.96
CA VAL A 159 14.98 10.96 -28.08
C VAL A 159 14.42 12.15 -28.87
N ILE A 160 13.13 12.42 -28.70
CA ILE A 160 12.47 13.60 -29.26
C ILE A 160 13.10 14.83 -28.60
N ASN A 161 13.96 15.53 -29.33
CA ASN A 161 14.58 16.77 -28.87
C ASN A 161 13.53 17.89 -28.87
N ILE A 162 12.95 18.16 -27.70
CA ILE A 162 11.96 19.24 -27.50
C ILE A 162 12.48 20.61 -27.95
N SER A 163 13.80 20.81 -28.01
CA SER A 163 14.41 22.06 -28.49
C SER A 163 14.08 22.34 -29.96
N SER A 164 13.86 21.30 -30.77
CA SER A 164 13.49 21.44 -32.18
C SER A 164 12.08 22.01 -32.37
N LEU A 165 11.17 21.80 -31.42
CA LEU A 165 9.79 22.29 -31.49
C LEU A 165 9.66 23.79 -31.20
N LEU A 166 10.68 24.40 -30.59
CA LEU A 166 10.70 25.82 -30.26
C LEU A 166 11.21 26.71 -31.40
N THR A 167 11.41 26.16 -32.60
CA THR A 167 11.81 26.96 -33.77
C THR A 167 10.62 27.81 -34.21
N HIS A 168 10.69 29.09 -33.81
CA HIS A 168 9.78 30.21 -34.00
C HIS A 168 8.68 30.04 -35.10
N PRO A 169 7.39 30.12 -34.73
CA PRO A 169 6.31 30.36 -35.68
C PRO A 169 6.30 31.84 -36.07
N GLY A 170 7.33 32.28 -36.79
CA GLY A 170 7.46 33.63 -37.31
C GLY A 170 7.34 33.62 -38.82
N ASP A 171 6.48 34.50 -39.35
CA ASP A 171 6.26 34.81 -40.77
C ASP A 171 5.45 33.81 -41.60
N ILE A 172 4.13 33.82 -41.37
CA ILE A 172 3.20 33.87 -42.52
C ILE A 172 2.86 35.34 -42.77
N SER A 173 3.72 36.01 -43.54
CA SER A 173 3.36 37.25 -44.23
C SER A 173 2.67 36.89 -45.54
N ASP A 174 1.40 37.26 -45.69
CA ASP A 174 0.78 37.68 -46.96
C ASP A 174 -0.37 38.66 -46.66
#